data_AF-A0A9X4C8M3-F1
#
_entry.id   AF-A0A9X4C8M3-F1
#
_cell.length_a   1.000
_cell.length_b   1.000
_cell.length_c   1.000
_cell.angle_alpha   90.00
_cell.angle_beta   90.00
_cell.angle_gamma   90.00
#
_symmetry.space_group_name_H-M   'P 1'
#
loop_
_entity.id
_entity.type
_entity.pdbx_description
1 polymer ?
#
loop_
_entity_poly.entity_id
_entity_poly.type
_entity_poly.pdbx_seq_one_letter_code
_entity_poly.pdbx_strand_id
1 'polypeptide(L)' 'MLVHLSVHNYAIVEHLDLELDRGMSVITGETGAGKSIMLDALGLTLG' A
#
# COMPACT_ATOMS: atom_id res chain seq x y z
N MET A 1 -8.97 11.72 -4.74
CA MET A 1 -8.96 10.32 -5.23
C MET A 1 -7.52 9.87 -5.16
N LEU A 2 -7.24 8.76 -4.49
CA LEU A 2 -5.89 8.21 -4.42
C LEU A 2 -5.51 7.68 -5.81
N VAL A 3 -4.38 8.14 -6.34
CA VAL A 3 -3.90 7.80 -7.70
C VAL A 3 -2.62 6.99 -7.64
N HIS A 4 -1.85 7.19 -6.57
CA HIS A 4 -0.53 6.62 -6.38
C HIS A 4 -0.21 6.51 -4.88
N LEU A 5 0.46 5.43 -4.50
CA LEU A 5 1.02 5.22 -3.17
C LEU A 5 2.47 4.75 -3.32
N SER A 6 3.39 5.52 -2.76
CA SER A 6 4.82 5.16 -2.70
C SER A 6 5.26 5.05 -1.25
N VAL A 7 5.94 3.95 -0.93
CA VAL A 7 6.42 3.62 0.41
C VAL A 7 7.91 3.32 0.33
N HIS A 8 8.68 3.95 1.21
CA HIS A 8 10.12 3.77 1.31
C HIS A 8 10.50 3.51 2.77
N ASN A 9 11.33 2.49 2.99
CA ASN A 9 11.91 2.16 4.30
C ASN A 9 10.88 2.10 5.44
N TYR A 10 9.79 1.37 5.23
CA TYR A 10 8.70 1.24 6.20
C TYR A 10 8.45 -0.23 6.56
N ALA A 11 8.49 -0.55 7.86
CA ALA A 11 8.46 -1.92 8.36
C ALA A 11 9.53 -2.79 7.67
N ILE A 12 9.13 -3.87 6.99
CA ILE A 12 10.01 -4.74 6.20
C ILE A 12 10.10 -4.35 4.72
N VAL A 13 9.40 -3.30 4.30
CA VAL A 13 9.33 -2.87 2.90
C VAL A 13 10.40 -1.81 2.64
N GLU A 14 11.42 -2.15 1.84
CA GLU A 14 12.45 -1.21 1.40
C GLU A 14 11.88 -0.21 0.40
N HIS A 15 11.16 -0.70 -0.60
CA HIS A 15 10.50 0.13 -1.61
C HIS A 15 9.23 -0.56 -2.12
N LEU A 16 8.15 0.21 -2.25
CA LEU A 16 6.89 -0.23 -2.81
C LEU A 16 6.23 0.95 -3.54
N ASP A 17 5.78 0.68 -4.74
CA ASP A 17 5.20 1.67 -5.64
C ASP A 17 3.93 1.09 -6.25
N LEU A 18 2.81 1.79 -6.07
CA LEU A 18 1.47 1.32 -6.43
C LEU A 18 0.70 2.43 -7.16
N GLU A 19 0.38 2.20 -8.42
CA GLU A 19 -0.58 3.02 -9.17
C GLU A 19 -2.00 2.48 -8.97
N LEU A 20 -2.95 3.39 -8.77
CA LEU A 20 -4.35 3.06 -8.51
C LEU A 20 -5.24 3.61 -9.61
N ASP A 21 -5.95 2.70 -10.26
CA ASP A 21 -6.95 3.04 -11.25
C ASP A 21 -8.29 3.42 -10.63
N ARG A 22 -9.13 4.07 -11.45
CA ARG A 22 -10.51 4.39 -11.07
C ARG A 22 -11.32 3.12 -10.87
N GLY A 23 -12.23 3.17 -9.90
CA GLY A 23 -13.14 2.07 -9.60
C GLY A 23 -12.75 1.36 -8.31
N MET A 24 -12.78 0.03 -8.34
CA MET A 24 -12.49 -0.81 -7.16
C MET A 24 -11.14 -1.51 -7.34
N SER A 25 -10.22 -1.23 -6.44
CA SER A 25 -8.95 -1.95 -6.34
C SER A 25 -9.06 -3.04 -5.29
N VAL A 26 -8.61 -4.25 -5.62
CA VAL A 26 -8.61 -5.40 -4.71
C VAL A 26 -7.18 -5.86 -4.50
N ILE A 27 -6.71 -5.82 -3.26
CA ILE A 27 -5.37 -6.30 -2.89
C ILE A 27 -5.50 -7.71 -2.31
N THR A 28 -4.81 -8.66 -2.92
CA THR A 28 -4.81 -10.09 -2.53
C THR A 28 -3.39 -10.59 -2.28
N GLY A 29 -3.27 -11.79 -1.72
CA GLY A 29 -1.99 -12.38 -1.34
C GLY A 29 -2.12 -13.29 -0.14
N GLU A 30 -1.05 -13.99 0.21
CA GLU A 30 -1.01 -14.87 1.39
C GLU A 30 -0.77 -14.08 2.68
N THR A 31 -0.87 -14.75 3.84
CA THR A 31 -0.45 -14.17 5.12
C THR A 31 1.05 -13.90 5.08
N GLY A 32 1.48 -12.70 5.46
CA GLY A 32 2.88 -12.30 5.41
C GLY A 32 3.32 -11.66 4.09
N ALA A 33 2.45 -11.62 3.06
CA ALA A 33 2.75 -10.98 1.77
C ALA A 33 2.83 -9.44 1.81
N GLY A 34 2.76 -8.81 2.99
CA GLY A 34 2.89 -7.36 3.15
C GLY A 34 1.60 -6.53 2.97
N LYS A 35 0.43 -7.17 2.81
CA LYS A 35 -0.85 -6.46 2.63
C LYS A 35 -1.20 -5.48 3.76
N SER A 36 -0.98 -5.87 5.01
CA SER A 36 -1.25 -4.99 6.17
C SER A 36 -0.34 -3.78 6.18
N ILE A 37 0.92 -3.93 5.75
CA ILE A 37 1.89 -2.83 5.68
C ILE A 37 1.43 -1.78 4.66
N MET A 38 0.88 -2.20 3.52
CA MET A 38 0.26 -1.27 2.55
C MET A 38 -0.90 -0.49 3.18
N LEU A 39 -1.77 -1.16 3.95
CA LEU A 39 -2.90 -0.51 4.62
C LEU A 39 -2.44 0.46 5.71
N ASP A 40 -1.44 0.07 6.50
CA ASP A 40 -0.87 0.92 7.56
C ASP A 40 -0.19 2.16 6.96
N ALA A 41 0.58 1.99 5.89
CA ALA A 41 1.18 3.11 5.16
C ALA A 41 0.12 4.05 4.58
N LEU A 42 -0.95 3.51 4.00
CA LEU A 42 -2.07 4.32 3.55
C LEU A 42 -2.72 5.09 4.70
N GLY A 43 -2.96 4.45 5.84
CA GLY A 43 -3.48 5.10 7.05
C GLY A 43 -2.60 6.27 7.49
N LEU A 44 -1.28 6.06 7.59
CA LEU A 44 -0.32 7.10 7.97
C LEU A 44 -0.37 8.33 7.04
N THR A 45 -0.63 8.14 5.74
CA THR A 45 -0.73 9.26 4.80
C THR A 45 -2.03 10.06 4.92
N LEU A 46 -3.07 9.46 5.50
CA LEU A 46 -4.39 10.07 5.65
C LEU A 46 -4.59 10.73 7.02
N GLY A 47 -3.71 10.45 7.99
CA GLY A 47 -3.79 10.92 9.38
C GLY A 47 -4.71 10.08 10.24
#